data_AF-A0A6L5ZUR2-F1
#
_entry.id   AF-A0A6L5ZUR2-F1
#
_cell.length_a   1.000
_cell.length_b   1.000
_cell.length_c   1.000
_cell.angle_alpha   90.00
_cell.angle_beta   90.00
_cell.angle_gamma   90.00
#
_symmetry.space_group_name_H-M   'P 1'
#
loop_
_entity.id
_entity.type
_entity.pdbx_description
1 polymer ?
#
loop_
_entity_poly.entity_id
_entity_poly.type
_entity_poly.pdbx_seq_one_letter_code
_entity_poly.pdbx_strand_id
1 'polypeptide(L)'
;MLKRTSFMLLPVSILGLFSFTWPLFLPDLDNSFLHGDNAKYVAALLLPVALLLFLIEINHGALDARAVALLGVFSAIISALRLVGAGAIGIEPIWFFLILVGRVFGPSFGFTLGIISIFISGLISGGIGPWLAFQMLAGAWVAMFAGLLPKRITGKMEIFLLTLYAVIATQVFGILMNLQLWPWLLGTDTQLSFVAGDLVLANLHRFFIFHVATSLAWDIPRAVFTVILIITTATPILVTLKRAKIKLSTKTSEHLTSQKVA
;
A
#
# COMPACT_ATOMS: atom_id res chain seq x y z
N MET A 1 22.98 1.79 1.84
CA MET A 1 21.70 2.33 1.33
C MET A 1 20.46 1.67 1.95
N LEU A 2 20.20 0.38 1.77
CA LEU A 2 18.94 -0.28 2.24
C LEU A 2 18.62 -0.18 3.75
N LYS A 3 19.62 -0.04 4.64
CA LYS A 3 19.39 0.06 6.09
C LYS A 3 18.75 1.39 6.53
N ARG A 4 19.06 2.50 5.86
CA ARG A 4 18.55 3.84 6.24
C ARG A 4 17.11 4.05 5.76
N THR A 5 16.77 3.57 4.56
CA THR A 5 15.39 3.56 4.06
C THR A 5 14.48 2.68 4.90
N SER A 6 15.00 1.56 5.44
CA SER A 6 14.23 0.68 6.34
C SER A 6 13.85 1.36 7.67
N PHE A 7 14.70 2.27 8.18
CA PHE A 7 14.44 3.02 9.40
C PHE A 7 13.25 3.99 9.24
N MET A 8 13.04 4.54 8.04
CA MET A 8 11.94 5.46 7.76
C MET A 8 10.60 4.80 7.48
N LEU A 9 10.59 3.51 7.09
CA LEU A 9 9.34 2.78 6.89
C LEU A 9 8.53 2.70 8.18
N LEU A 10 9.20 2.57 9.32
CA LEU A 10 8.54 2.37 10.61
C LEU A 10 7.78 3.61 11.09
N PRO A 11 8.37 4.82 11.17
CA PRO A 11 7.63 6.03 11.52
C PRO A 11 6.44 6.31 10.61
N VAL A 12 6.64 6.20 9.28
CA VAL A 12 5.56 6.42 8.29
C VAL A 12 4.45 5.40 8.47
N SER A 13 4.80 4.13 8.73
CA SER A 13 3.81 3.09 8.97
C SER A 13 3.07 3.27 10.30
N ILE A 14 3.75 3.75 11.34
CA ILE A 14 3.13 4.05 12.64
C ILE A 14 2.13 5.20 12.50
N LEU A 15 2.55 6.33 11.89
CA LEU A 15 1.66 7.45 11.61
C LEU A 15 0.48 7.01 10.75
N GLY A 16 0.75 6.17 9.75
CA GLY A 16 -0.25 5.57 8.92
C GLY A 16 -1.27 4.74 9.67
N LEU A 17 -0.81 3.89 10.58
CA LEU A 17 -1.69 3.09 11.43
C LEU A 17 -2.59 4.00 12.26
N PHE A 18 -2.03 5.02 12.92
CA PHE A 18 -2.82 6.02 13.65
C PHE A 18 -3.85 6.72 12.76
N SER A 19 -3.46 7.14 11.55
CA SER A 19 -4.38 7.76 10.60
C SER A 19 -5.47 6.82 10.07
N PHE A 20 -5.26 5.51 10.03
CA PHE A 20 -6.32 4.56 9.69
C PHE A 20 -7.23 4.28 10.89
N THR A 21 -6.66 4.13 12.08
CA THR A 21 -7.39 3.64 13.27
C THR A 21 -7.92 4.75 14.16
N TRP A 22 -7.74 6.02 13.81
CA TRP A 22 -8.25 7.16 14.58
C TRP A 22 -9.71 7.03 15.04
N PRO A 23 -10.68 6.49 14.25
CA PRO A 23 -12.08 6.42 14.68
C PRO A 23 -12.30 5.49 15.87
N LEU A 24 -11.35 4.59 16.13
CA LEU A 24 -11.44 3.61 17.22
C LEU A 24 -10.94 4.17 18.56
N PHE A 25 -10.13 5.23 18.52
CA PHE A 25 -9.38 5.71 19.69
C PHE A 25 -9.70 7.16 20.06
N LEU A 26 -10.71 7.78 19.43
CA LEU A 26 -11.05 9.17 19.74
C LEU A 26 -11.64 9.27 21.14
N PRO A 27 -10.99 10.01 22.06
CA PRO A 27 -11.57 10.30 23.36
C PRO A 27 -12.72 11.31 23.20
N ASP A 28 -13.71 11.20 24.08
CA ASP A 28 -14.82 12.15 24.20
C ASP A 28 -14.33 13.44 24.88
N LEU A 29 -13.58 14.25 24.14
CA LEU A 29 -13.02 15.52 24.63
C LEU A 29 -13.83 16.70 24.14
N ASP A 30 -14.86 17.07 24.89
CA ASP A 30 -15.61 18.31 24.67
C ASP A 30 -14.64 19.48 24.45
N ASN A 31 -14.76 20.17 23.31
CA ASN A 31 -13.96 21.33 22.88
C ASN A 31 -12.54 21.08 22.33
N SER A 32 -12.18 19.87 21.90
CA SER A 32 -10.91 19.67 21.17
C SER A 32 -11.06 19.83 19.64
N PHE A 33 -10.01 20.30 18.96
CA PHE A 33 -9.92 20.26 17.48
C PHE A 33 -10.00 18.83 16.91
N LEU A 34 -9.88 17.83 17.79
CA LEU A 34 -10.00 16.40 17.51
C LEU A 34 -11.41 15.86 17.81
N HIS A 35 -12.40 16.72 18.06
CA HIS A 35 -13.76 16.30 18.33
C HIS A 35 -14.62 16.20 17.05
N GLY A 36 -15.44 15.16 16.96
CA GLY A 36 -16.42 14.96 15.89
C GLY A 36 -15.86 15.02 14.46
N ASP A 37 -16.50 15.83 13.61
CA ASP A 37 -16.24 15.95 12.18
C ASP A 37 -14.86 16.51 11.82
N ASN A 38 -14.10 17.08 12.75
CA ASN A 38 -12.79 17.67 12.45
C ASN A 38 -11.66 16.63 12.37
N ALA A 39 -11.78 15.52 13.10
CA ALA A 39 -10.73 14.51 13.20
C ALA A 39 -10.48 13.76 11.89
N LYS A 40 -11.50 13.58 11.04
CA LYS A 40 -11.36 12.99 9.70
C LYS A 40 -10.47 13.86 8.79
N TYR A 41 -10.52 15.18 8.91
CA TYR A 41 -9.65 16.10 8.17
C TYR A 41 -8.21 16.08 8.68
N VAL A 42 -8.01 15.97 10.00
CA VAL A 42 -6.65 15.81 10.57
C VAL A 42 -6.00 14.53 10.07
N ALA A 43 -6.72 13.40 10.12
CA ALA A 43 -6.21 12.13 9.59
C ALA A 43 -5.91 12.22 8.09
N ALA A 44 -6.77 12.89 7.31
CA ALA A 44 -6.59 13.10 5.89
C ALA A 44 -5.41 14.03 5.54
N LEU A 45 -5.04 14.97 6.41
CA LEU A 45 -3.91 15.88 6.18
C LEU A 45 -2.58 15.31 6.68
N LEU A 46 -2.60 14.55 7.78
CA LEU A 46 -1.40 13.96 8.37
C LEU A 46 -0.67 13.04 7.39
N LEU A 47 -1.44 12.21 6.66
CA LEU A 47 -0.88 11.18 5.80
C LEU A 47 -0.17 11.74 4.56
N PRO A 48 -0.72 12.72 3.80
CA PRO A 48 0.00 13.43 2.76
C PRO A 48 1.32 14.02 3.25
N VAL A 49 1.33 14.67 4.42
CA VAL A 49 2.55 15.27 4.98
C VAL A 49 3.59 14.19 5.30
N ALA A 50 3.20 13.09 5.95
CA ALA A 50 4.10 11.98 6.25
C ALA A 50 4.69 11.36 4.97
N LEU A 51 3.89 11.20 3.91
CA LEU A 51 4.34 10.68 2.62
C LEU A 51 5.26 11.66 1.89
N LEU A 52 5.01 12.96 1.97
CA LEU A 52 5.89 13.99 1.41
C LEU A 52 7.26 13.97 2.09
N LEU A 53 7.29 13.91 3.42
CA LEU A 53 8.54 13.82 4.18
C LEU A 53 9.32 12.54 3.83
N PHE A 54 8.62 11.43 3.66
CA PHE A 54 9.22 10.18 3.20
C PHE A 54 9.86 10.30 1.80
N LEU A 55 9.15 10.93 0.86
CA LEU A 55 9.65 11.14 -0.51
C LEU A 55 10.87 12.08 -0.54
N ILE A 56 10.85 13.12 0.30
CA ILE A 56 11.98 14.06 0.46
C ILE A 56 13.23 13.31 0.96
N GLU A 57 13.12 12.50 2.02
CA GLU A 57 14.30 11.75 2.50
C GLU A 57 14.80 10.77 1.45
N ILE A 58 13.92 10.05 0.76
CA ILE A 58 14.33 9.12 -0.29
C ILE A 58 15.19 9.81 -1.34
N ASN A 59 14.85 11.06 -1.69
CA ASN A 59 15.60 11.85 -2.65
C ASN A 59 17.00 12.23 -2.10
N HIS A 60 17.08 12.62 -0.82
CA HIS A 60 18.37 12.88 -0.14
C HIS A 60 19.23 11.62 0.02
N GLY A 61 18.60 10.45 0.09
CA GLY A 61 19.24 9.13 0.10
C GLY A 61 19.60 8.60 -1.29
N ALA A 62 20.02 9.48 -2.23
CA ALA A 62 20.47 9.20 -3.59
C ALA A 62 20.09 7.80 -4.12
N LEU A 63 18.85 7.64 -4.57
CA LEU A 63 18.45 6.42 -5.28
C LEU A 63 19.37 6.20 -6.48
N ASP A 64 19.84 4.97 -6.67
CA ASP A 64 20.56 4.58 -7.89
C ASP A 64 19.68 4.94 -9.10
N ALA A 65 20.24 5.65 -10.09
CA ALA A 65 19.53 6.06 -11.30
C ALA A 65 18.78 4.90 -11.98
N ARG A 66 19.28 3.67 -11.87
CA ARG A 66 18.60 2.48 -12.37
C ARG A 66 17.41 2.03 -11.53
N ALA A 67 17.50 2.17 -10.21
CA ALA A 67 16.37 1.93 -9.33
C ALA A 67 15.26 2.95 -9.63
N VAL A 68 15.63 4.22 -9.87
CA VAL A 68 14.69 5.26 -10.33
C VAL A 68 14.06 4.89 -11.67
N ALA A 69 14.86 4.44 -12.65
CA ALA A 69 14.34 4.02 -13.95
C ALA A 69 13.34 2.85 -13.83
N LEU A 70 13.66 1.84 -13.02
CA LEU A 70 12.74 0.72 -12.76
C LEU A 70 11.48 1.16 -12.01
N LEU A 71 11.59 2.07 -11.03
CA LEU A 71 10.43 2.67 -10.37
C LEU A 71 9.53 3.38 -11.38
N GLY A 72 10.10 4.13 -12.32
CA GLY A 72 9.36 4.80 -13.40
C GLY A 72 8.62 3.81 -14.30
N VAL A 73 9.31 2.80 -14.82
CA VAL A 73 8.70 1.76 -15.69
C VAL A 73 7.60 0.99 -14.96
N PHE A 74 7.85 0.51 -13.74
CA PHE A 74 6.86 -0.23 -12.99
C PHE A 74 5.68 0.66 -12.55
N SER A 75 5.93 1.94 -12.25
CA SER A 75 4.85 2.89 -11.94
C SER A 75 3.98 3.16 -13.15
N ALA A 76 4.55 3.26 -14.36
CA ALA A 76 3.78 3.39 -15.59
C ALA A 76 2.90 2.15 -15.84
N ILE A 77 3.44 0.94 -15.66
CA ILE A 77 2.68 -0.31 -15.79
C ILE A 77 1.52 -0.34 -14.78
N ILE A 78 1.80 -0.07 -13.50
CA ILE A 78 0.77 -0.05 -12.45
C ILE A 78 -0.30 1.00 -12.76
N SER A 79 0.10 2.17 -13.25
CA SER A 79 -0.84 3.23 -13.60
C SER A 79 -1.76 2.82 -14.74
N ALA A 80 -1.23 2.17 -15.77
CA ALA A 80 -2.04 1.60 -16.86
C ALA A 80 -2.98 0.50 -16.36
N LEU A 81 -2.48 -0.44 -15.54
CA LEU A 81 -3.29 -1.49 -14.94
C LEU A 81 -4.42 -0.92 -14.08
N ARG A 82 -4.18 0.16 -13.35
CA ARG A 82 -5.19 0.83 -12.53
C ARG A 82 -6.29 1.45 -13.39
N LEU A 83 -5.92 2.02 -14.54
CA LEU A 83 -6.88 2.58 -15.48
C LEU A 83 -7.78 1.51 -16.10
N VAL A 84 -7.21 0.34 -16.43
CA VAL A 84 -7.98 -0.82 -16.95
C VAL A 84 -8.99 -1.34 -15.92
N GLY A 85 -8.65 -1.31 -14.63
CA GLY A 85 -9.55 -1.72 -13.55
C GLY A 85 -10.54 -0.65 -13.08
N ALA A 86 -10.42 0.59 -13.55
CA ALA A 86 -11.23 1.70 -13.06
C ALA A 86 -12.72 1.47 -13.39
N GLY A 87 -13.58 1.54 -12.36
CA GLY A 87 -15.04 1.39 -12.51
C GLY A 87 -15.53 -0.07 -12.63
N ALA A 88 -14.62 -1.04 -12.68
CA ALA A 88 -14.99 -2.46 -12.69
C ALA A 88 -15.00 -3.02 -11.25
N ILE A 89 -16.14 -3.56 -10.83
CA ILE A 89 -16.37 -4.02 -9.44
C ILE A 89 -15.32 -5.08 -9.07
N GLY A 90 -14.34 -4.67 -8.26
CA GLY A 90 -13.25 -5.52 -7.77
C GLY A 90 -12.28 -6.06 -8.83
N ILE A 91 -12.30 -5.59 -10.08
CA ILE A 91 -11.31 -5.99 -11.08
C ILE A 91 -10.12 -5.03 -11.02
N GLU A 92 -9.14 -5.35 -10.17
CA GLU A 92 -8.02 -4.45 -9.88
C GLU A 92 -6.68 -5.15 -10.12
N PRO A 93 -6.14 -5.14 -11.37
CA PRO A 93 -4.92 -5.86 -11.71
C PRO A 93 -3.65 -5.23 -11.11
N ILE A 94 -3.75 -4.09 -10.43
CA ILE A 94 -2.57 -3.48 -9.80
C ILE A 94 -1.95 -4.39 -8.71
N TRP A 95 -2.78 -5.16 -8.00
CA TRP A 95 -2.37 -5.90 -6.81
C TRP A 95 -1.38 -7.01 -7.14
N PHE A 96 -1.66 -7.84 -8.15
CA PHE A 96 -0.75 -8.93 -8.50
C PHE A 96 0.64 -8.38 -8.84
N PHE A 97 0.70 -7.27 -9.59
CA PHE A 97 1.96 -6.70 -10.04
C PHE A 97 2.74 -6.07 -8.88
N LEU A 98 2.07 -5.32 -8.00
CA LEU A 98 2.68 -4.80 -6.76
C LEU A 98 3.27 -5.92 -5.90
N ILE A 99 2.53 -7.03 -5.74
CA ILE A 99 2.98 -8.21 -4.98
C ILE A 99 4.22 -8.84 -5.60
N LEU A 100 4.21 -9.09 -6.93
CA LEU A 100 5.34 -9.73 -7.62
C LEU A 100 6.59 -8.85 -7.62
N VAL A 101 6.44 -7.54 -7.81
CA VAL A 101 7.57 -6.61 -7.76
C VAL A 101 8.11 -6.48 -6.34
N GLY A 102 7.23 -6.31 -5.34
CA GLY A 102 7.61 -6.30 -3.93
C GLY A 102 8.36 -7.56 -3.52
N ARG A 103 7.84 -8.73 -3.90
CA ARG A 103 8.47 -10.05 -3.68
C ARG A 103 9.91 -10.10 -4.19
N VAL A 104 10.17 -9.56 -5.37
CA VAL A 104 11.50 -9.62 -6.00
C VAL A 104 12.43 -8.54 -5.46
N PHE A 105 12.01 -7.28 -5.45
CA PHE A 105 12.89 -6.13 -5.15
C PHE A 105 12.99 -5.82 -3.65
N GLY A 106 12.11 -6.38 -2.82
CA GLY A 106 12.15 -6.27 -1.36
C GLY A 106 11.32 -5.11 -0.81
N PRO A 107 11.27 -4.99 0.54
CA PRO A 107 10.31 -4.15 1.25
C PRO A 107 10.43 -2.67 0.91
N SER A 108 11.64 -2.10 0.96
CA SER A 108 11.84 -0.66 0.70
C SER A 108 11.48 -0.29 -0.73
N PHE A 109 11.90 -1.07 -1.72
CA PHE A 109 11.56 -0.80 -3.12
C PHE A 109 10.06 -0.97 -3.38
N GLY A 110 9.44 -2.02 -2.82
CA GLY A 110 8.00 -2.25 -2.92
C GLY A 110 7.18 -1.11 -2.32
N PHE A 111 7.56 -0.65 -1.13
CA PHE A 111 6.89 0.47 -0.47
C PHE A 111 6.96 1.76 -1.31
N THR A 112 8.17 2.13 -1.76
CA THR A 112 8.36 3.31 -2.62
C THR A 112 7.57 3.18 -3.93
N LEU A 113 7.57 2.00 -4.55
CA LEU A 113 6.78 1.74 -5.75
C LEU A 113 5.28 1.92 -5.50
N GLY A 114 4.74 1.39 -4.40
CA GLY A 114 3.32 1.54 -4.07
C GLY A 114 2.91 2.99 -3.91
N ILE A 115 3.72 3.80 -3.22
CA ILE A 115 3.47 5.25 -3.08
C ILE A 115 3.48 5.93 -4.44
N ILE A 116 4.58 5.81 -5.19
CA ILE A 116 4.78 6.57 -6.44
C ILE A 116 3.76 6.16 -7.50
N SER A 117 3.54 4.85 -7.67
CA SER A 117 2.62 4.36 -8.71
C SER A 117 1.17 4.72 -8.46
N ILE A 118 0.70 4.65 -7.21
CA ILE A 118 -0.67 5.01 -6.85
C ILE A 118 -0.86 6.53 -6.93
N PHE A 119 0.15 7.31 -6.56
CA PHE A 119 0.14 8.76 -6.75
C PHE A 119 0.04 9.14 -8.23
N ILE A 120 0.95 8.64 -9.07
CA ILE A 120 0.98 8.93 -10.51
C ILE A 120 -0.35 8.53 -11.17
N SER A 121 -0.85 7.33 -10.86
CA SER A 121 -2.12 6.88 -11.41
C SER A 121 -3.31 7.73 -10.97
N GLY A 122 -3.32 8.21 -9.72
CA GLY A 122 -4.34 9.13 -9.22
C GLY A 122 -4.29 10.49 -9.92
N LEU A 123 -3.09 11.01 -10.21
CA LEU A 123 -2.92 12.23 -11.02
C LEU A 123 -3.49 12.05 -12.43
N ILE A 124 -3.16 10.93 -13.08
CA ILE A 124 -3.60 10.64 -14.46
C ILE A 124 -5.11 10.44 -14.54
N SER A 125 -5.70 9.73 -13.58
CA SER A 125 -7.13 9.41 -13.59
C SER A 125 -8.01 10.53 -13.02
N GLY A 126 -7.42 11.65 -12.57
CA GLY A 126 -8.14 12.69 -11.81
C GLY A 126 -8.63 12.23 -10.43
N GLY A 127 -8.12 11.11 -9.91
CA GLY A 127 -8.52 10.49 -8.65
C GLY A 127 -7.89 11.13 -7.41
N ILE A 128 -7.69 12.45 -7.43
CA ILE A 128 -7.10 13.20 -6.32
C ILE A 128 -8.18 13.50 -5.28
N GLY A 129 -7.98 13.02 -4.06
CA GLY A 129 -8.88 13.28 -2.94
C GLY A 129 -8.28 12.83 -1.60
N PRO A 130 -9.02 13.05 -0.48
CA PRO A 130 -8.56 12.69 0.87
C PRO A 130 -8.14 11.22 1.01
N TRP A 131 -8.76 10.32 0.25
CA TRP A 131 -8.47 8.89 0.23
C TRP A 131 -7.15 8.53 -0.46
N LEU A 132 -6.59 9.40 -1.32
CA LEU A 132 -5.47 9.04 -2.18
C LEU A 132 -4.22 8.69 -1.36
N ALA A 133 -3.91 9.48 -0.33
CA ALA A 133 -2.79 9.21 0.54
C ALA A 133 -2.94 7.85 1.25
N PHE A 134 -4.16 7.52 1.70
CA PHE A 134 -4.46 6.22 2.32
C PHE A 134 -4.27 5.07 1.32
N GLN A 135 -4.71 5.24 0.07
CA GLN A 135 -4.48 4.26 -0.99
C GLN A 135 -2.98 4.07 -1.26
N MET A 136 -2.22 5.16 -1.32
CA MET A 136 -0.77 5.14 -1.52
C MET A 136 -0.09 4.33 -0.42
N LEU A 137 -0.42 4.60 0.84
CA LEU A 137 0.17 3.90 1.97
C LEU A 137 -0.26 2.43 2.05
N ALA A 138 -1.56 2.15 1.94
CA ALA A 138 -2.07 0.78 2.03
C ALA A 138 -1.51 -0.09 0.88
N GLY A 139 -1.45 0.46 -0.34
CA GLY A 139 -0.83 -0.26 -1.46
C GLY A 139 0.69 -0.40 -1.34
N ALA A 140 1.36 0.58 -0.74
CA ALA A 140 2.77 0.47 -0.38
C ALA A 140 3.03 -0.66 0.63
N TRP A 141 2.17 -0.82 1.64
CA TRP A 141 2.23 -1.96 2.55
C TRP A 141 2.04 -3.30 1.84
N VAL A 142 1.09 -3.40 0.90
CA VAL A 142 0.88 -4.63 0.11
C VAL A 142 2.16 -5.04 -0.64
N ALA A 143 2.88 -4.10 -1.24
CA ALA A 143 4.15 -4.42 -1.90
C ALA A 143 5.29 -4.65 -0.90
N MET A 144 5.34 -3.87 0.20
CA MET A 144 6.37 -3.96 1.23
C MET A 144 6.39 -5.34 1.91
N PHE A 145 5.23 -5.80 2.40
CA PHE A 145 5.11 -7.06 3.12
C PHE A 145 5.32 -8.27 2.19
N ALA A 146 4.98 -8.17 0.90
CA ALA A 146 5.34 -9.18 -0.11
C ALA A 146 6.87 -9.37 -0.19
N GLY A 147 7.61 -8.28 -0.06
CA GLY A 147 9.07 -8.28 -0.04
C GLY A 147 9.71 -8.88 1.22
N LEU A 148 8.93 -9.03 2.30
CA LEU A 148 9.35 -9.67 3.55
C LEU A 148 9.09 -11.19 3.56
N LEU A 149 8.32 -11.72 2.60
CA LEU A 149 8.05 -13.15 2.50
C LEU A 149 9.36 -13.98 2.41
N PRO A 150 9.42 -15.21 2.96
CA PRO A 150 10.63 -16.02 2.96
C PRO A 150 11.22 -16.24 1.56
N LYS A 151 12.45 -15.76 1.33
CA LYS A 151 13.11 -15.83 0.00
C LYS A 151 13.57 -17.23 -0.39
N ARG A 152 13.67 -18.15 0.57
CA ARG A 152 14.03 -19.56 0.36
C ARG A 152 12.93 -20.37 -0.35
N ILE A 153 11.68 -19.89 -0.31
CA ILE A 153 10.55 -20.58 -0.95
C ILE A 153 10.51 -20.19 -2.43
N THR A 154 10.59 -21.18 -3.31
CA THR A 154 10.67 -21.04 -4.78
C THR A 154 9.70 -21.99 -5.49
N GLY A 155 9.55 -21.82 -6.82
CA GLY A 155 8.75 -22.72 -7.65
C GLY A 155 7.25 -22.69 -7.31
N LYS A 156 6.59 -23.86 -7.32
CA LYS A 156 5.15 -23.96 -7.05
C LYS A 156 4.76 -23.47 -5.64
N MET A 157 5.62 -23.70 -4.65
CA MET A 157 5.38 -23.23 -3.28
C MET A 157 5.49 -21.71 -3.16
N GLU A 158 6.31 -21.06 -4.01
CA GLU A 158 6.35 -19.59 -4.08
C GLU A 158 5.03 -19.05 -4.61
N ILE A 159 4.45 -19.68 -5.63
CA ILE A 159 3.15 -19.28 -6.18
C ILE A 159 2.05 -19.46 -5.13
N PHE A 160 1.99 -20.61 -4.46
CA PHE A 160 1.03 -20.87 -3.40
C PHE A 160 1.11 -19.83 -2.27
N LEU A 161 2.33 -19.53 -1.81
CA LEU A 161 2.57 -18.51 -0.79
C LEU A 161 2.10 -17.12 -1.26
N LEU A 162 2.38 -16.75 -2.51
CA LEU A 162 1.97 -15.46 -3.08
C LEU A 162 0.46 -15.36 -3.25
N THR A 163 -0.21 -16.46 -3.59
CA THR A 163 -1.67 -16.56 -3.65
C THR A 163 -2.30 -16.37 -2.28
N LEU A 164 -1.81 -17.08 -1.24
CA LEU A 164 -2.30 -16.93 0.13
C LEU A 164 -2.07 -15.49 0.63
N TYR A 165 -0.87 -14.98 0.38
CA TYR A 165 -0.53 -13.60 0.70
C TYR A 165 -1.45 -12.61 0.00
N ALA A 166 -1.75 -12.80 -1.29
CA ALA A 166 -2.62 -11.92 -2.05
C ALA A 166 -4.03 -11.84 -1.47
N VAL A 167 -4.65 -12.98 -1.15
CA VAL A 167 -5.99 -13.03 -0.52
C VAL A 167 -6.02 -12.17 0.75
N ILE A 168 -5.04 -12.37 1.63
CA ILE A 168 -4.96 -11.64 2.89
C ILE A 168 -4.69 -10.15 2.63
N ALA A 169 -3.71 -9.83 1.80
CA ALA A 169 -3.28 -8.46 1.55
C ALA A 169 -4.37 -7.61 0.88
N THR A 170 -5.12 -8.16 -0.08
CA THR A 170 -6.22 -7.43 -0.74
C THR A 170 -7.42 -7.23 0.18
N GLN A 171 -7.68 -8.18 1.10
CA GLN A 171 -8.73 -8.04 2.10
C GLN A 171 -8.36 -7.00 3.17
N VAL A 172 -7.10 -7.01 3.63
CA VAL A 172 -6.57 -6.00 4.55
C VAL A 172 -6.60 -4.62 3.90
N PHE A 173 -6.24 -4.51 2.62
CA PHE A 173 -6.38 -3.26 1.87
C PHE A 173 -7.84 -2.77 1.89
N GLY A 174 -8.81 -3.63 1.57
CA GLY A 174 -10.24 -3.28 1.61
C GLY A 174 -10.69 -2.80 3.00
N ILE A 175 -10.32 -3.54 4.05
CA ILE A 175 -10.61 -3.18 5.45
C ILE A 175 -10.05 -1.80 5.80
N LEU A 176 -8.77 -1.54 5.49
CA LEU A 176 -8.14 -0.24 5.76
C LEU A 176 -8.84 0.90 5.00
N MET A 177 -9.17 0.67 3.72
CA MET A 177 -9.86 1.67 2.91
C MET A 177 -11.28 1.95 3.39
N ASN A 178 -11.99 0.95 3.92
CA ASN A 178 -13.29 1.18 4.54
C ASN A 178 -13.17 1.85 5.89
N LEU A 179 -12.14 1.52 6.68
CA LEU A 179 -11.94 2.14 7.99
C LEU A 179 -11.71 3.65 7.87
N GLN A 180 -10.92 4.08 6.88
CA GLN A 180 -10.76 5.52 6.62
C GLN A 180 -12.04 6.16 6.05
N LEU A 181 -12.82 5.42 5.25
CA LEU A 181 -14.03 5.94 4.59
C LEU A 181 -15.23 6.02 5.53
N TRP A 182 -15.32 5.11 6.49
CA TRP A 182 -16.46 4.89 7.36
C TRP A 182 -16.98 6.19 8.04
N PRO A 183 -16.12 7.04 8.62
CA PRO A 183 -16.55 8.33 9.19
C PRO A 183 -17.07 9.35 8.16
N TRP A 184 -16.66 9.25 6.90
CA TRP A 184 -17.12 10.14 5.83
C TRP A 184 -18.49 9.73 5.28
N LEU A 185 -18.80 8.44 5.29
CA LEU A 185 -20.00 7.91 4.63
C LEU A 185 -21.24 7.93 5.52
N LEU A 186 -21.10 7.65 6.82
CA LEU A 186 -22.23 7.49 7.73
C LEU A 186 -22.50 8.71 8.63
N GLY A 187 -21.57 9.66 8.76
CA GLY A 187 -21.70 10.76 9.72
C GLY A 187 -21.88 10.27 11.16
N THR A 188 -22.49 11.06 12.04
CA THR A 188 -22.69 10.74 13.48
C THR A 188 -24.02 10.07 13.82
N ASP A 189 -24.98 10.05 12.89
CA ASP A 189 -26.40 9.89 13.26
C ASP A 189 -27.02 8.55 12.83
N THR A 190 -26.20 7.55 12.46
CA THR A 190 -26.69 6.22 12.07
C THR A 190 -26.33 5.15 13.11
N GLN A 191 -27.08 4.04 13.11
CA GLN A 191 -26.80 2.90 14.00
C GLN A 191 -25.40 2.28 13.79
N LEU A 192 -24.82 2.50 12.61
CA LEU A 192 -23.51 1.99 12.23
C LEU A 192 -22.43 3.07 12.28
N SER A 193 -22.75 4.30 12.69
CA SER A 193 -21.76 5.37 12.87
C SER A 193 -20.79 5.04 14.00
N PHE A 194 -19.56 5.54 13.89
CA PHE A 194 -18.64 5.47 15.02
C PHE A 194 -19.14 6.40 16.13
N VAL A 195 -18.90 6.01 17.39
CA VAL A 195 -19.27 6.81 18.57
C VAL A 195 -17.99 7.17 19.31
N ALA A 196 -17.69 8.47 19.38
CA ALA A 196 -16.52 8.96 20.13
C ALA A 196 -16.64 8.60 21.61
N GLY A 197 -15.53 8.22 22.25
CA GLY A 197 -15.50 7.79 23.65
C GLY A 197 -16.09 6.40 23.96
N ASP A 198 -16.78 5.76 23.02
CA ASP A 198 -17.30 4.39 23.22
C ASP A 198 -16.16 3.37 23.26
N LEU A 199 -16.44 2.19 23.82
CA LEU A 199 -15.48 1.08 23.89
C LEU A 199 -14.97 0.73 22.48
N VAL A 200 -13.64 0.54 22.37
CA VAL A 200 -12.97 0.15 21.11
C VAL A 200 -13.68 -1.06 20.46
N LEU A 201 -14.07 -2.05 21.26
CA LEU A 201 -14.76 -3.25 20.78
C LEU A 201 -16.14 -2.94 20.18
N ALA A 202 -16.87 -1.98 20.73
CA ALA A 202 -18.18 -1.57 20.22
C ALA A 202 -18.04 -0.89 18.85
N ASN A 203 -17.06 0.02 18.71
CA ASN A 203 -16.76 0.64 17.41
C ASN A 203 -16.25 -0.38 16.38
N LEU A 204 -15.41 -1.34 16.78
CA LEU A 204 -14.99 -2.44 15.90
C LEU A 204 -16.18 -3.27 15.41
N HIS A 205 -17.16 -3.55 16.28
CA HIS A 205 -18.37 -4.29 15.88
C HIS A 205 -19.20 -3.51 14.85
N ARG A 206 -19.43 -2.21 15.08
CA ARG A 206 -20.14 -1.34 14.11
C ARG A 206 -19.41 -1.28 12.77
N PHE A 207 -18.09 -1.10 12.81
CA PHE A 207 -17.25 -1.11 11.62
C PHE A 207 -17.31 -2.44 10.88
N PHE A 208 -17.28 -3.57 11.59
CA PHE A 208 -17.32 -4.89 10.95
C PHE A 208 -18.62 -5.11 10.18
N ILE A 209 -19.77 -4.74 10.78
CA ILE A 209 -21.07 -4.81 10.11
C ILE A 209 -21.09 -3.89 8.88
N PHE A 210 -20.60 -2.66 9.04
CA PHE A 210 -20.46 -1.71 7.94
C PHE A 210 -19.63 -2.30 6.79
N HIS A 211 -18.43 -2.80 7.07
CA HIS A 211 -17.51 -3.37 6.08
C HIS A 211 -18.13 -4.54 5.33
N VAL A 212 -18.76 -5.47 6.05
CA VAL A 212 -19.44 -6.63 5.44
C VAL A 212 -20.58 -6.16 4.52
N ALA A 213 -21.37 -5.19 4.96
CA ALA A 213 -22.53 -4.69 4.21
C ALA A 213 -22.12 -3.94 2.92
N THR A 214 -21.01 -3.19 2.93
CA THR A 214 -20.64 -2.31 1.82
C THR A 214 -19.62 -2.91 0.86
N SER A 215 -18.82 -3.87 1.30
CA SER A 215 -17.50 -4.09 0.66
C SER A 215 -17.21 -5.51 0.20
N LEU A 216 -17.99 -6.51 0.61
CA LEU A 216 -17.79 -7.89 0.14
C LEU A 216 -17.88 -8.02 -1.39
N ALA A 217 -18.78 -7.24 -2.02
CA ALA A 217 -18.93 -7.20 -3.47
C ALA A 217 -17.68 -6.70 -4.19
N TRP A 218 -16.81 -5.94 -3.51
CA TRP A 218 -15.56 -5.41 -4.07
C TRP A 218 -14.36 -6.27 -3.68
N ASP A 219 -14.30 -6.69 -2.41
CA ASP A 219 -13.15 -7.38 -1.85
C ASP A 219 -13.00 -8.82 -2.38
N ILE A 220 -14.10 -9.56 -2.53
CA ILE A 220 -14.06 -10.94 -3.02
C ILE A 220 -13.59 -11.00 -4.47
N PRO A 221 -14.17 -10.23 -5.43
CA PRO A 221 -13.68 -10.23 -6.80
C PRO A 221 -12.22 -9.74 -6.90
N ARG A 222 -11.82 -8.75 -6.09
CA ARG A 222 -10.42 -8.29 -6.02
C ARG A 222 -9.47 -9.41 -5.64
N ALA A 223 -9.78 -10.15 -4.59
CA ALA A 223 -8.96 -11.27 -4.15
C ALA A 223 -8.90 -12.37 -5.22
N VAL A 224 -10.05 -12.78 -5.76
CA VAL A 224 -10.14 -13.84 -6.79
C VAL A 224 -9.36 -13.45 -8.04
N PHE A 225 -9.58 -12.24 -8.56
CA PHE A 225 -8.92 -11.75 -9.76
C PHE A 225 -7.39 -11.65 -9.58
N THR A 226 -6.95 -11.11 -8.44
CA THR A 226 -5.52 -11.04 -8.11
C THR A 226 -4.89 -12.43 -8.06
N VAL A 227 -5.57 -13.40 -7.43
CA VAL A 227 -5.10 -14.79 -7.35
C VAL A 227 -5.01 -15.44 -8.73
N ILE A 228 -6.01 -15.25 -9.58
CA ILE A 228 -6.00 -15.77 -10.96
C ILE A 228 -4.79 -15.23 -11.73
N LEU A 229 -4.53 -13.92 -11.64
CA LEU A 229 -3.36 -13.32 -12.29
C LEU A 229 -2.05 -13.87 -11.73
N ILE A 230 -1.92 -14.04 -10.41
CA ILE A 230 -0.72 -14.65 -9.82
C ILE A 230 -0.53 -16.08 -10.33
N ILE A 231 -1.55 -16.93 -10.29
CA ILE A 231 -1.42 -18.34 -10.71
C ILE A 231 -1.03 -18.44 -12.18
N THR A 232 -1.62 -17.61 -13.03
CA THR A 232 -1.42 -17.68 -14.48
C THR A 232 -0.13 -16.99 -14.96
N THR A 233 0.31 -15.92 -14.30
CA THR A 233 1.41 -15.07 -14.81
C THR A 233 2.63 -15.01 -13.90
N ALA A 234 2.60 -15.49 -12.65
CA ALA A 234 3.71 -15.30 -11.72
C ALA A 234 5.02 -15.91 -12.21
N THR A 235 5.00 -17.12 -12.78
CA THR A 235 6.23 -17.81 -13.23
C THR A 235 7.05 -16.97 -14.24
N PRO A 236 6.51 -16.59 -15.41
CA PRO A 236 7.28 -15.81 -16.39
C PRO A 236 7.66 -14.42 -15.87
N ILE A 237 6.78 -13.77 -15.10
CA ILE A 237 7.03 -12.43 -14.55
C ILE A 237 8.14 -12.48 -13.49
N LEU A 238 8.09 -13.42 -12.55
CA LEU A 238 9.12 -13.58 -11.52
C LEU A 238 10.48 -13.88 -12.12
N VAL A 239 10.57 -14.71 -13.17
CA VAL A 239 11.83 -14.96 -13.88
C VAL A 239 12.39 -13.67 -14.46
N THR A 240 11.53 -12.88 -15.13
CA THR A 240 11.93 -11.61 -15.76
C THR A 240 12.38 -10.58 -14.73
N LEU A 241 11.61 -10.39 -13.65
CA LEU A 241 11.93 -9.47 -12.57
C LEU A 241 13.21 -9.89 -11.84
N LYS A 242 13.42 -11.19 -11.57
CA LYS A 242 14.65 -11.70 -10.93
C LYS A 242 15.88 -11.43 -11.80
N ARG A 243 15.77 -11.59 -13.13
CA ARG A 243 16.84 -11.21 -14.08
C ARG A 243 17.15 -9.71 -14.06
N ALA A 244 16.11 -8.87 -14.04
CA ALA A 244 16.28 -7.42 -13.94
C ALA A 244 16.99 -7.02 -12.64
N LYS A 245 16.62 -7.65 -11.52
CA LYS A 245 17.26 -7.42 -10.21
C LYS A 245 18.73 -7.84 -10.19
N ILE A 246 19.10 -8.96 -10.80
CA ILE A 246 20.50 -9.40 -10.89
C ILE A 246 21.34 -8.32 -11.61
N LYS A 247 20.85 -7.80 -12.75
CA LYS A 247 21.52 -6.72 -13.50
C LYS A 247 21.66 -5.42 -12.71
N LEU A 248 20.69 -5.12 -11.84
CA LEU A 248 20.78 -3.99 -10.92
C LEU A 248 21.92 -4.21 -9.91
N SER A 249 21.99 -5.39 -9.30
CA SER A 249 22.97 -5.73 -8.26
C SER A 249 24.41 -5.86 -8.76
N THR A 250 24.65 -6.48 -9.92
CA THR A 250 26.01 -6.81 -10.38
C THR A 250 26.85 -5.57 -10.65
N LYS A 251 26.27 -4.51 -11.21
CA LYS A 251 27.01 -3.28 -11.53
C LYS A 251 27.17 -2.32 -10.35
N THR A 252 26.31 -2.38 -9.33
CA THR A 252 26.55 -1.66 -8.07
C THR A 252 27.86 -2.12 -7.43
N SER A 253 28.17 -3.41 -7.51
CA SER A 253 29.43 -3.99 -7.03
C SER A 253 30.63 -3.52 -7.87
N GLU A 254 30.51 -3.44 -9.19
CA GLU A 254 31.58 -2.90 -10.06
C GLU A 254 31.92 -1.45 -9.72
N HIS A 255 30.92 -0.58 -9.53
CA HIS A 255 31.14 0.84 -9.23
C HIS A 255 31.83 1.05 -7.87
N LEU A 256 31.41 0.33 -6.83
CA LEU A 256 32.05 0.37 -5.51
C LEU A 256 33.48 -0.17 -5.53
N THR A 257 33.78 -1.12 -6.42
CA THR A 257 35.14 -1.65 -6.57
C THR A 257 36.02 -0.64 -7.31
N SER A 258 35.51 0.03 -8.35
CA SER A 258 36.26 1.08 -9.06
C SER A 258 36.57 2.32 -8.22
N GLN A 259 35.68 2.71 -7.29
CA GLN A 259 35.92 3.85 -6.39
C GLN A 259 36.90 3.56 -5.24
N LYS A 260 37.15 2.29 -4.92
CA LYS A 260 38.14 1.91 -3.89
C LYS A 260 39.56 1.76 -4.44
N VAL A 261 39.71 1.72 -5.76
CA VAL A 261 40.97 1.51 -6.47
C VAL A 261 41.52 2.80 -7.08
N ALA A 262 40.71 3.87 -7.08
CA ALA A 262 41.11 5.25 -7.40
C ALA A 262 41.36 6.05 -6.11
#